data_AF-A0A1E5AA26-F1
#
_entry.id   AF-A0A1E5AA26-F1
#
_cell.length_a   1.000
_cell.length_b   1.000
_cell.length_c   1.000
_cell.angle_alpha   90.00
_cell.angle_beta   90.00
_cell.angle_gamma   90.00
#
_symmetry.space_group_name_H-M   'P 1'
#
loop_
_entity.id
_entity.type
_entity.pdbx_description
1 polymer ?
#
loop_
_entity_poly.entity_id
_entity_poly.type
_entity_poly.pdbx_seq_one_letter_code
_entity_poly.pdbx_strand_id
1 'polypeptide(L)'
;SLDKISYDRSGIFEVTLYNDASAECLTGGVWKFIPNNNTGKYTVNESECTSTGARNFRFTIPQPNESGVYSFLFKPIDEKKKSTNNNKGYRMTLQHLDDTTMTWTQTVSLEGSPFVITMNNNKIQ
;
A
#
# COMPACT_ATOMS: atom_id res chain seq x y z
N SER A 1 -4.02 9.62 5.40
CA SER A 1 -2.95 8.95 6.14
C SER A 1 -3.32 7.49 6.30
N LEU A 2 -2.32 6.61 6.34
CA LEU A 2 -2.51 5.23 6.76
C LEU A 2 -2.62 5.23 8.28
N ASP A 3 -3.80 4.94 8.80
CA ASP A 3 -4.13 5.08 10.22
C ASP A 3 -3.84 3.81 11.00
N LYS A 4 -4.21 2.66 10.42
CA LYS A 4 -4.08 1.37 11.08
C LYS A 4 -3.81 0.25 10.09
N ILE A 5 -2.87 -0.62 10.44
CA ILE A 5 -2.67 -1.92 9.79
C ILE A 5 -3.13 -3.02 10.73
N SER A 6 -3.86 -4.01 10.22
CA SER A 6 -4.33 -5.17 10.97
C SER A 6 -4.19 -6.46 10.16
N TYR A 7 -4.21 -7.59 10.84
CA TYR A 7 -3.99 -8.92 10.27
C TYR A 7 -5.22 -9.81 10.46
N ASP A 8 -5.37 -10.82 9.60
CA ASP A 8 -6.48 -11.78 9.65
C ASP A 8 -6.47 -12.73 10.84
N ARG A 9 -5.36 -12.78 11.59
CA ARG A 9 -5.19 -13.62 12.79
C ARG A 9 -4.33 -12.91 13.83
N SER A 10 -4.42 -13.35 15.07
CA SER A 10 -3.63 -12.81 16.19
C SER A 10 -2.22 -13.40 16.20
N GLY A 11 -1.23 -12.60 16.59
CA GLY A 11 0.17 -13.00 16.67
C GLY A 11 1.11 -11.81 16.60
N ILE A 12 2.41 -12.07 16.79
CA ILE A 12 3.48 -11.10 16.52
C ILE A 12 3.97 -11.40 15.11
N PHE A 13 3.83 -10.44 14.20
CA PHE A 13 4.21 -10.59 12.80
C PHE A 13 5.19 -9.50 12.40
N GLU A 14 6.38 -9.89 11.97
CA GLU A 14 7.31 -8.98 11.30
C GLU A 14 6.95 -8.91 9.82
N VAL A 15 6.14 -7.91 9.46
CA VAL A 15 5.62 -7.76 8.10
C VAL A 15 6.37 -6.65 7.39
N THR A 16 7.15 -7.00 6.37
CA THR A 16 7.70 -6.04 5.41
C THR A 16 6.76 -5.89 4.23
N LEU A 17 6.26 -4.68 4.00
CA LEU A 17 5.39 -4.36 2.88
C LEU A 17 6.19 -3.77 1.72
N TYR A 18 5.79 -4.14 0.50
CA TYR A 18 6.35 -3.65 -0.76
C TYR A 18 7.87 -3.80 -0.93
N ASN A 19 8.49 -4.73 -0.17
CA ASN A 19 9.94 -4.86 -0.04
C ASN A 19 10.64 -3.52 0.28
N ASP A 20 9.97 -2.64 1.03
CA ASP A 20 10.45 -1.30 1.34
C ASP A 20 10.56 -1.07 2.85
N ALA A 21 9.45 -1.17 3.58
CA ALA A 21 9.37 -0.81 4.99
C ALA A 21 8.47 -1.76 5.78
N SER A 22 8.64 -1.80 7.11
CA SER A 22 7.75 -2.58 7.97
C SER A 22 6.33 -1.99 7.97
N ALA A 23 5.36 -2.80 8.38
CA ALA A 23 3.99 -2.36 8.60
C ALA A 23 3.91 -1.19 9.61
N GLU A 24 4.70 -1.22 10.69
CA GLU A 24 4.76 -0.09 11.63
C GLU A 24 5.24 1.18 10.93
N CYS A 25 6.31 1.08 10.16
CA CYS A 25 6.91 2.21 9.44
C CYS A 25 5.99 2.89 8.42
N LEU A 26 5.02 2.17 7.87
CA LEU A 26 4.05 2.71 6.93
C LEU A 26 2.85 3.34 7.65
N THR A 27 2.59 2.94 8.90
CA THR A 27 1.53 3.51 9.73
C THR A 27 1.85 4.98 10.05
N GLY A 28 0.82 5.83 10.07
CA GLY A 28 0.98 7.29 10.09
C GLY A 28 1.42 7.92 8.77
N GLY A 29 1.89 7.12 7.79
CA GLY A 29 2.36 7.60 6.49
C GLY A 29 1.25 8.29 5.69
N VAL A 30 1.60 9.38 5.01
CA VAL A 30 0.66 10.12 4.14
C VAL A 30 0.79 9.63 2.70
N TRP A 31 -0.28 9.08 2.16
CA TRP A 31 -0.38 8.62 0.77
C TRP A 31 -1.11 9.66 -0.07
N LYS A 32 -0.46 10.11 -1.15
CA LYS A 32 -1.01 11.04 -2.14
C LYS A 32 -1.10 10.36 -3.49
N PHE A 33 -2.28 10.41 -4.09
CA PHE A 33 -2.53 9.92 -5.44
C PHE A 33 -2.69 11.11 -6.40
N ILE A 34 -2.04 11.04 -7.56
CA ILE A 34 -2.05 12.06 -8.62
C ILE A 34 -2.68 11.41 -9.86
N PRO A 35 -4.00 11.55 -10.06
CA PRO A 35 -4.72 10.85 -11.12
C PRO A 35 -4.28 11.25 -12.54
N ASN A 36 -3.83 12.49 -12.76
CA ASN A 36 -3.55 12.99 -14.11
C ASN A 36 -2.47 12.20 -14.88
N ASN A 37 -1.59 11.51 -14.16
CA ASN A 37 -0.45 10.79 -14.73
C ASN A 37 -0.29 9.40 -14.09
N ASN A 38 -1.31 8.97 -13.34
CA ASN A 38 -1.35 7.72 -12.60
C ASN A 38 -0.12 7.52 -11.69
N THR A 39 0.38 8.57 -11.06
CA THR A 39 1.48 8.49 -10.09
C THR A 39 1.01 8.84 -8.69
N GLY A 40 1.76 8.41 -7.69
CA GLY A 40 1.54 8.86 -6.33
C GLY A 40 2.83 8.87 -5.55
N LYS A 41 2.71 9.34 -4.31
CA LYS A 41 3.80 9.45 -3.37
C LYS A 41 3.30 9.08 -1.98
N TYR A 42 4.05 8.27 -1.26
CA TYR A 42 3.90 8.15 0.18
C TYR A 42 5.20 8.53 0.89
N THR A 43 5.15 8.69 2.20
CA THR A 43 6.33 9.05 2.99
C THR A 43 6.39 8.19 4.24
N VAL A 44 7.57 7.62 4.48
CA VAL A 44 7.92 6.91 5.72
C VAL A 44 8.60 7.92 6.63
N ASN A 45 7.97 8.24 7.76
CA ASN A 45 8.38 9.36 8.61
C ASN A 45 9.07 8.95 9.91
N GLU A 46 8.92 7.70 10.35
CA GLU A 46 9.48 7.27 11.63
C GLU A 46 10.99 7.04 11.55
N SER A 47 11.73 7.66 12.47
CA SER A 47 13.19 7.60 12.52
C SER A 47 13.74 6.21 12.84
N GLU A 48 12.92 5.35 13.46
CA GLU A 48 13.26 3.96 13.77
C GLU A 48 13.20 3.05 12.54
N CYS A 49 12.67 3.55 11.42
CA CYS A 49 12.60 2.82 10.17
C CYS A 49 13.94 2.78 9.45
N THR A 50 14.28 1.61 8.91
CA THR A 50 15.52 1.37 8.13
C THR A 50 15.71 2.38 7.00
N SER A 51 14.62 2.92 6.45
CA SER A 51 14.69 3.99 5.45
C SER A 51 13.52 4.97 5.61
N THR A 52 13.83 6.25 5.73
CA THR A 52 12.85 7.34 5.79
C THR A 52 12.68 8.03 4.43
N GLY A 53 11.72 8.94 4.36
CA GLY A 53 11.53 9.83 3.22
C GLY A 53 10.48 9.38 2.23
N ALA A 54 10.45 10.08 1.09
CA ALA A 54 9.41 9.89 0.09
C ALA A 54 9.64 8.64 -0.78
N ARG A 55 8.55 7.99 -1.17
CA ARG A 55 8.51 6.88 -2.11
C ARG A 55 7.55 7.22 -3.23
N ASN A 56 8.05 7.25 -4.46
CA ASN A 56 7.23 7.48 -5.64
C ASN A 56 6.72 6.16 -6.18
N PHE A 57 5.50 6.18 -6.70
CA PHE A 57 4.92 5.02 -7.35
C PHE A 57 4.10 5.42 -8.56
N ARG A 58 3.96 4.47 -9.50
CA ARG A 58 2.92 4.49 -10.51
C ARG A 58 1.81 3.53 -10.08
N PHE A 59 0.58 3.88 -10.37
CA PHE A 59 -0.55 3.02 -10.11
C PHE A 59 -1.41 2.76 -11.34
N THR A 60 -2.20 1.69 -11.28
CA THR A 60 -3.25 1.39 -12.27
C THR A 60 -4.44 0.81 -11.53
N ILE A 61 -5.63 1.27 -11.88
CA ILE A 61 -6.90 0.72 -11.38
C ILE A 61 -7.52 -0.07 -12.54
N PRO A 62 -7.37 -1.41 -12.61
CA PRO A 62 -8.09 -2.22 -13.57
C PRO A 62 -9.60 -2.11 -13.39
N GLN A 63 -10.34 -2.56 -14.41
CA GLN A 63 -11.78 -2.81 -14.27
C GLN A 63 -12.02 -3.78 -13.10
N PRO A 64 -13.16 -3.63 -12.40
CA PRO A 64 -13.50 -4.53 -11.31
C PRO A 64 -13.65 -5.95 -11.85
N ASN A 65 -13.42 -6.94 -10.97
CA ASN A 65 -13.70 -8.33 -11.31
C ASN A 65 -15.22 -8.57 -11.45
N GLU A 66 -15.61 -9.80 -11.80
CA GLU A 66 -17.02 -10.19 -11.94
C GLU A 66 -17.87 -9.93 -10.68
N SER A 67 -17.24 -9.91 -9.50
CA SER A 67 -17.88 -9.60 -8.23
C SER A 67 -17.94 -8.10 -7.91
N GLY A 68 -17.53 -7.23 -8.83
CA GLY A 68 -17.51 -5.77 -8.64
C GLY A 68 -16.33 -5.26 -7.80
N VAL A 69 -15.38 -6.12 -7.45
CA VAL A 69 -14.26 -5.75 -6.56
C VAL A 69 -13.14 -5.09 -7.35
N TYR A 70 -12.79 -3.87 -6.95
CA TYR A 70 -11.68 -3.13 -7.54
C TYR A 70 -10.34 -3.58 -6.96
N SER A 71 -9.34 -3.62 -7.84
CA SER A 71 -7.95 -3.80 -7.45
C SER A 71 -7.16 -2.53 -7.78
N PHE A 72 -6.05 -2.36 -7.08
CA PHE A 72 -5.08 -1.33 -7.34
C PHE A 72 -3.72 -1.98 -7.54
N LEU A 73 -3.13 -1.72 -8.69
CA LEU A 73 -1.79 -2.17 -9.03
C LEU A 73 -0.83 -1.03 -8.72
N PHE A 74 0.13 -1.30 -7.87
CA PHE A 74 1.14 -0.36 -7.39
C PHE A 74 2.51 -0.79 -7.89
N LYS A 75 3.30 0.15 -8.42
CA LYS A 75 4.67 -0.10 -8.90
C LYS A 75 5.62 1.00 -8.43
N PRO A 76 6.64 0.68 -7.61
CA PRO A 76 7.70 1.61 -7.23
C PRO A 76 8.43 2.21 -8.43
N ILE A 77 8.66 3.52 -8.39
CA ILE A 77 9.40 4.26 -9.42
C ILE A 77 10.37 5.28 -8.79
N ASP A 78 11.39 5.67 -9.55
CA ASP A 78 12.26 6.80 -9.24
C ASP A 78 11.64 8.14 -9.70
N GLU A 79 12.33 9.24 -9.44
CA GLU A 79 11.92 10.60 -9.87
C GLU A 79 11.83 10.74 -11.40
N LYS A 80 12.58 9.92 -12.14
CA LYS A 80 12.55 9.85 -13.61
C LYS A 80 11.47 8.88 -14.12
N LYS A 81 10.58 8.39 -13.25
CA LYS A 81 9.47 7.47 -13.52
C LYS A 81 9.92 6.09 -14.03
N LYS A 82 11.15 5.68 -13.74
CA LYS A 82 11.68 4.35 -14.03
C LYS A 82 11.44 3.43 -12.84
N SER A 83 11.19 2.15 -13.11
CA SER A 83 10.96 1.16 -12.05
C SER A 83 12.21 0.97 -11.19
N THR A 84 12.03 0.91 -9.88
CA THR A 84 13.12 0.67 -8.91
C THR A 84 13.18 -0.77 -8.39
N ASN A 85 12.27 -1.64 -8.84
CA ASN A 85 12.11 -3.00 -8.32
C ASN A 85 12.07 -4.07 -9.43
N ASN A 86 12.88 -3.92 -10.47
CA ASN A 86 12.94 -4.87 -11.60
C ASN A 86 11.57 -5.10 -12.26
N ASN A 87 10.82 -4.02 -12.45
CA ASN A 87 9.50 -4.01 -13.05
C ASN A 87 8.37 -4.71 -12.28
N LYS A 88 8.65 -5.22 -11.07
CA LYS A 88 7.64 -5.88 -10.23
C LYS A 88 6.60 -4.88 -9.72
N GLY A 89 5.43 -5.37 -9.37
CA GLY A 89 4.38 -4.56 -8.79
C GLY A 89 3.66 -5.34 -7.71
N TYR A 90 2.82 -4.63 -6.98
CA TYR A 90 2.03 -5.16 -5.89
C TYR A 90 0.56 -4.93 -6.24
N ARG A 91 -0.28 -5.90 -5.94
CA ARG A 91 -1.72 -5.80 -6.11
C ARG A 91 -2.35 -5.70 -4.73
N MET A 92 -3.20 -4.69 -4.58
CA MET A 92 -4.06 -4.53 -3.42
C MET A 92 -5.51 -4.55 -3.88
N THR A 93 -6.40 -4.90 -2.98
CA THR A 93 -7.84 -4.89 -3.21
C THR A 93 -8.45 -3.71 -2.46
N LEU A 94 -9.30 -2.96 -3.15
CA LEU A 94 -10.09 -1.91 -2.51
C LEU A 94 -11.30 -2.57 -1.85
N GLN A 95 -11.32 -2.57 -0.51
CA GLN A 95 -12.45 -3.12 0.24
C GLN A 95 -13.51 -2.07 0.55
N HIS A 96 -13.08 -0.84 0.82
CA HIS A 96 -13.99 0.23 1.18
C HIS A 96 -13.45 1.58 0.71
N LEU A 97 -14.36 2.47 0.31
CA LEU A 97 -14.04 3.84 -0.07
C LEU A 97 -15.29 4.71 0.15
N ASP A 98 -15.21 5.64 1.10
CA ASP A 98 -16.21 6.69 1.32
C ASP A 98 -15.54 8.07 1.37
N ASP A 99 -16.27 9.13 1.68
CA ASP A 99 -15.74 10.51 1.69
C ASP A 99 -14.61 10.76 2.70
N THR A 100 -14.51 9.93 3.73
CA THR A 100 -13.60 10.10 4.87
C THR A 100 -12.57 8.98 5.01
N THR A 101 -12.89 7.77 4.56
CA THR A 101 -12.09 6.58 4.81
C THR A 101 -11.88 5.76 3.54
N MET A 102 -10.82 4.95 3.58
CA MET A 102 -10.47 4.05 2.50
C MET A 102 -9.72 2.83 3.06
N THR A 103 -10.22 1.63 2.76
CA THR A 103 -9.64 0.38 3.26
C THR A 103 -9.11 -0.47 2.11
N TRP A 104 -7.87 -0.91 2.26
CA TRP A 104 -7.15 -1.72 1.31
C TRP A 104 -6.81 -3.05 1.95
N THR A 105 -6.81 -4.12 1.16
CA THR A 105 -6.26 -5.39 1.59
C THR A 105 -5.19 -5.89 0.66
N GLN A 106 -4.23 -6.59 1.22
CA GLN A 106 -3.21 -7.31 0.48
C GLN A 106 -3.10 -8.73 1.05
N THR A 107 -3.20 -9.72 0.17
CA THR A 107 -2.94 -11.11 0.53
C THR A 107 -1.49 -11.44 0.21
N VAL A 108 -0.74 -11.86 1.22
CA VAL A 108 0.62 -12.40 1.08
C VAL A 108 0.62 -13.87 1.50
N SER A 109 1.73 -14.58 1.29
CA SER A 109 1.92 -15.94 1.81
C SER A 109 2.80 -15.89 3.04
N LEU A 110 2.31 -16.42 4.15
CA LEU A 110 3.06 -16.60 5.40
C LEU A 110 3.04 -18.09 5.73
N GLU A 111 4.21 -18.71 5.79
CA GLU A 111 4.36 -20.16 6.06
C GLU A 111 3.54 -21.06 5.13
N GLY A 112 3.41 -20.67 3.85
CA GLY A 112 2.63 -21.41 2.85
C GLY A 112 1.12 -21.22 2.94
N SER A 113 0.63 -20.44 3.91
CA SER A 113 -0.78 -20.09 4.05
C SER A 113 -1.05 -18.65 3.60
N PRO A 114 -2.22 -18.37 2.97
CA PRO A 114 -2.64 -17.00 2.72
C PRO A 114 -2.72 -16.21 4.02
N PHE A 115 -2.18 -15.00 4.03
CA PHE A 115 -2.18 -14.06 5.14
C PHE A 115 -2.68 -12.71 4.64
N VAL A 116 -3.80 -12.24 5.16
CA VAL A 116 -4.44 -11.00 4.71
C VAL A 116 -4.05 -9.85 5.64
N ILE A 117 -3.49 -8.81 5.03
CA ILE A 117 -3.11 -7.56 5.66
C ILE A 117 -4.16 -6.52 5.27
N THR A 118 -4.76 -5.86 6.25
CA THR A 118 -5.77 -4.81 6.06
C THR A 118 -5.18 -3.47 6.47
N MET A 119 -5.32 -2.48 5.59
CA MET A 119 -4.76 -1.14 5.71
C MET A 119 -5.90 -0.12 5.69
N ASN A 120 -6.19 0.49 6.83
CA ASN A 120 -7.23 1.49 6.99
C ASN A 120 -6.63 2.89 6.87
N ASN A 121 -7.15 3.68 5.93
CA ASN A 121 -6.67 5.02 5.66
C ASN A 121 -7.78 6.04 5.92
N ASN A 122 -7.41 7.15 6.54
CA ASN A 122 -8.23 8.34 6.63
C ASN A 122 -7.87 9.29 5.47
N LYS A 123 -8.86 9.77 4.74
CA LYS A 123 -8.66 10.79 3.71
C LYS A 123 -8.29 12.10 4.38
N ILE A 124 -7.22 12.73 3.87
CA ILE A 124 -6.79 14.06 4.32
C ILE A 124 -7.37 15.03 3.30
N GLN A 125 -8.12 16.02 3.80
CA GLN A 125 -8.76 17.05 2.99
C GLN A 125 -7.76 18.11 2.54
#